data_AF-A0A7W0LJB2-F1
#
_entry.id   AF-A0A7W0LJB2-F1
#
_cell.length_a   1.000
_cell.length_b   1.000
_cell.length_c   1.000
_cell.angle_alpha   90.00
_cell.angle_beta   90.00
_cell.angle_gamma   90.00
#
_symmetry.space_group_name_H-M   'P 1'
#
loop_
_entity.id
_entity.type
_entity.pdbx_description
1 polymer ?
#
loop_
_entity_poly.entity_id
_entity_poly.type
_entity_poly.pdbx_seq_one_letter_code
_entity_poly.pdbx_strand_id
1 'polypeptide(L)' 'MNLEGSAVLVTGANRGIGRAIAKELADRGANVLAGVRVLDAAHAMDDGPSLSPVHMDLSSPGSIES' A
#
# COMPACT_ATOMS: atom_id res chain seq x y z
N MET A 1 -16.58 -3.34 -10.34
CA MET A 1 -16.25 -4.30 -9.27
C MET A 1 -16.45 -3.60 -7.95
N ASN A 2 -17.21 -4.19 -7.03
CA ASN A 2 -17.33 -3.67 -5.66
C ASN A 2 -16.15 -4.21 -4.84
N LEU A 3 -15.39 -3.32 -4.19
CA LEU A 3 -14.23 -3.67 -3.37
C LEU A 3 -14.42 -3.32 -1.90
N GLU A 4 -15.61 -2.88 -1.52
CA GLU A 4 -15.93 -2.46 -0.16
C GLU A 4 -15.61 -3.58 0.85
N GLY A 5 -14.79 -3.25 1.86
CA GLY A 5 -14.36 -4.18 2.90
C GLY A 5 -13.30 -5.21 2.48
N SER A 6 -12.88 -5.24 1.21
CA SER A 6 -11.83 -6.16 0.74
C SER A 6 -10.46 -5.73 1.26
N ALA A 7 -9.64 -6.69 1.73
CA ALA A 7 -8.24 -6.44 2.07
C ALA A 7 -7.35 -6.62 0.84
N VAL A 8 -6.50 -5.64 0.53
CA VAL A 8 -5.61 -5.68 -0.64
C VAL A 8 -4.19 -5.26 -0.26
N LEU A 9 -3.19 -6.03 -0.69
CA LEU A 9 -1.78 -5.66 -0.60
C LEU A 9 -1.29 -5.18 -1.97
N VAL A 10 -0.71 -3.98 -2.02
CA VAL A 10 -0.07 -3.45 -3.23
C VAL A 10 1.42 -3.27 -2.96
N THR A 11 2.27 -3.96 -3.73
CA THR A 11 3.72 -3.77 -3.66
C THR A 11 4.18 -2.61 -4.54
N GLY A 12 5.29 -1.97 -4.20
CA GLY A 12 5.78 -0.81 -4.95
C GLY A 12 4.85 0.40 -4.89
N ALA A 13 4.07 0.53 -3.80
CA ALA A 13 3.00 1.51 -3.67
C ALA A 13 3.46 2.96 -3.45
N ASN A 14 4.78 3.19 -3.31
CA ASN A 14 5.34 4.51 -2.98
C ASN A 14 5.16 5.55 -4.11
N ARG A 15 5.14 5.11 -5.39
CA ARG A 15 5.08 6.03 -6.55
C ARG A 15 4.56 5.35 -7.81
N GLY A 16 4.33 6.16 -8.84
CA GLY A 16 3.98 5.70 -10.19
C GLY A 16 2.73 4.83 -10.19
N ILE A 17 2.79 3.71 -10.92
CA ILE A 17 1.65 2.80 -11.14
C ILE A 17 1.17 2.20 -9.81
N GLY A 18 2.09 1.73 -8.95
CA GLY A 18 1.72 1.13 -7.67
C GLY A 18 0.94 2.10 -6.78
N ARG A 19 1.38 3.37 -6.72
CA ARG A 19 0.66 4.42 -5.99
C ARG A 19 -0.73 4.68 -6.55
N ALA A 20 -0.85 4.81 -7.87
CA ALA A 20 -2.13 5.06 -8.53
C ALA A 20 -3.12 3.90 -8.30
N ILE A 21 -2.63 2.65 -8.38
CA ILE A 21 -3.43 1.46 -8.09
C ILE A 21 -3.88 1.45 -6.63
N ALA A 22 -2.96 1.65 -5.68
CA ALA A 22 -3.28 1.61 -4.26
C ALA A 22 -4.36 2.66 -3.91
N LYS A 23 -4.21 3.89 -4.44
CA LYS A 23 -5.20 4.95 -4.27
C LYS A 23 -6.56 4.60 -4.87
N GLU A 24 -6.60 4.15 -6.12
CA GLU A 24 -7.86 3.82 -6.80
C GLU A 24 -8.61 2.67 -6.10
N LEU A 25 -7.89 1.68 -5.57
CA LEU A 25 -8.49 0.58 -4.81
C LEU A 25 -9.08 1.07 -3.48
N ALA A 26 -8.36 1.94 -2.77
CA ALA A 26 -8.83 2.54 -1.53
C ALA A 26 -10.06 3.44 -1.76
N ASP A 27 -10.06 4.26 -2.83
CA ASP A 27 -11.18 5.11 -3.24
C ASP A 27 -12.44 4.27 -3.60
N ARG A 28 -12.26 2.99 -3.97
CA ARG A 28 -13.33 2.02 -4.22
C ARG A 28 -13.78 1.23 -2.98
N GLY A 29 -13.29 1.59 -1.80
CA GLY A 29 -13.69 1.01 -0.51
C GLY A 29 -12.86 -0.18 -0.04
N ALA A 30 -11.75 -0.51 -0.69
CA ALA A 30 -10.83 -1.52 -0.19
C ALA A 30 -10.01 -0.99 1.00
N ASN A 31 -9.64 -1.88 1.91
CA ASN A 31 -8.63 -1.66 2.92
C ASN A 31 -7.26 -2.05 2.34
N VAL A 32 -6.46 -1.05 1.98
CA VAL A 32 -5.22 -1.23 1.23
C VAL A 32 -4.01 -1.16 2.16
N LEU A 33 -3.19 -2.21 2.12
CA LEU A 33 -1.82 -2.20 2.65
C LEU A 33 -0.86 -1.81 1.51
N ALA A 34 -0.22 -0.66 1.64
CA ALA A 34 0.70 -0.11 0.67
C ALA A 34 2.14 -0.51 1.00
N GLY A 35 2.64 -1.58 0.37
CA GLY A 35 4.01 -2.06 0.53
C GLY A 35 5.03 -1.11 -0.07
N VAL A 36 5.89 -0.55 0.79
CA VAL A 36 6.94 0.41 0.42
C VAL A 36 8.27 0.01 1.07
N ARG A 37 9.40 0.35 0.41
CA ARG A 37 10.73 0.01 0.95
C ARG A 37 11.13 0.83 2.17
N VAL A 38 10.65 2.06 2.29
CA VAL A 38 11.03 2.95 3.40
C VAL A 38 9.76 3.60 3.95
N LEU A 39 9.57 3.49 5.26
CA LEU A 39 8.57 4.26 5.99
C LEU A 39 9.26 5.49 6.56
N ASP A 40 9.12 6.63 5.88
CA ASP A 40 9.57 7.90 6.38
C ASP A 40 8.52 8.98 6.15
N ALA A 41 8.66 10.11 6.84
CA ALA A 41 7.71 11.22 6.74
C ALA A 41 7.69 11.88 5.34
N ALA A 42 8.77 11.77 4.57
CA ALA A 42 8.83 12.32 3.21
C ALA A 42 8.00 11.48 2.22
N HIS A 43 7.79 10.20 2.52
CA HIS A 43 7.00 9.24 1.75
C HIS A 43 5.68 8.86 2.43
N ALA A 44 5.30 9.58 3.49
CA ALA A 44 4.02 9.38 4.14
C ALA A 44 2.89 9.58 3.12
N MET A 45 2.05 8.56 2.98
CA MET A 45 0.87 8.62 2.13
C MET A 45 -0.27 9.20 2.97
N ASP A 46 -0.81 10.35 2.57
CA ASP A 46 -1.95 11.02 3.21
C ASP A 46 -3.20 10.86 2.32
N ASP A 47 -3.43 9.64 1.84
CA ASP A 47 -4.50 9.31 0.90
C ASP A 47 -5.77 8.79 1.61
N GLY A 48 -5.84 8.94 2.94
CA GLY A 48 -7.00 8.59 3.77
C GLY A 48 -6.83 7.30 4.60
N PRO A 49 -7.81 7.00 5.48
CA PRO A 49 -7.67 5.94 6.48
C PRO A 49 -7.70 4.52 5.90
N SER A 50 -8.22 4.35 4.69
CA SER A 50 -8.31 3.06 3.99
C SER A 50 -7.02 2.67 3.26
N LEU A 51 -5.97 3.50 3.31
CA LEU A 51 -4.67 3.22 2.71
C LEU A 51 -3.55 3.35 3.76
N SER A 52 -3.00 2.22 4.19
CA SER A 52 -1.98 2.16 5.25
C SER A 52 -0.62 1.71 4.70
N PRO A 53 0.46 2.50 4.87
CA PRO A 53 1.78 2.10 4.40
C PRO A 53 2.38 1.01 5.29
N VAL A 54 3.05 0.04 4.67
CA VAL A 54 3.73 -1.08 5.34
C VAL A 54 5.15 -1.20 4.79
N HIS A 55 6.14 -1.31 5.68
CA HIS A 55 7.51 -1.56 5.28
C HIS A 55 7.63 -2.96 4.67
N MET A 56 8.06 -3.03 3.42
CA MET A 56 8.27 -4.28 2.70
C MET A 56 9.41 -4.11 1.68
N ASP A 57 10.53 -4.77 1.94
CA ASP A 57 11.63 -4.86 0.98
C ASP A 57 11.68 -6.22 0.31
N LEU A 58 11.28 -6.27 -0.97
CA LEU A 58 11.20 -7.51 -1.74
C LEU A 58 12.57 -8.16 -2.01
N SER A 59 13.67 -7.44 -1.81
CA SER A 59 15.03 -8.00 -1.86
C SER A 59 15.48 -8.68 -0.57
N SER A 60 14.73 -8.55 0.52
CA SER A 60 15.06 -9.11 1.83
C SER A 60 13.97 -10.11 2.24
N PRO A 61 14.22 -11.42 2.17
CA PRO A 61 13.22 -12.44 2.56
C PRO A 61 12.67 -12.24 3.97
N GLY A 62 13.52 -11.84 4.92
CA GLY A 62 13.10 -11.55 6.30
C GLY A 62 12.19 -10.32 6.47
N SER A 63 11.98 -9.52 5.42
CA SER A 63 10.96 -8.46 5.39
C SER A 63 9.60 -8.94 4.88
N ILE A 64 9.51 -10.17 4.37
CA ILE A 64 8.29 -10.77 3.80
C ILE A 64 7.75 -11.86 4.74
N GLU A 65 8.65 -12.57 5.40
CA GLU A 65 8.35 -13.68 6.32
C GLU A 65 7.99 -13.17 7.74
N SER A 66 7.11 -13.92 8.41
CA SER A 66 6.56 -13.63 9.75
C SER A 66 7.43 -14.13 10.90
#